data_AF-A0A7S8EY76-F1
#
_entry.id   AF-A0A7S8EY76-F1
#
_cell.length_a   1.000
_cell.length_b   1.000
_cell.length_c   1.000
_cell.angle_alpha   90.00
_cell.angle_beta   90.00
_cell.angle_gamma   90.00
#
_symmetry.space_group_name_H-M   'P 1'
#
loop_
_entity.id
_entity.type
_entity.pdbx_description
1 polymer ?
#
loop_
_entity_poly.entity_id
_entity_poly.type
_entity_poly.pdbx_seq_one_letter_code
_entity_poly.pdbx_strand_id
1 'polypeptide(L)'
;MLVGFACAVAGMLSLITFVKWREVKAVSRWLPTPGKIISSRVEAREVKSSGAGSDTSNSTEIRNFPAITYEYKVGGKKFQSAHYSVQENLGNFEVTETLARFPRGAEVTVFYNPTNPAKAVIERTMPDGAFKFMVQLSAGLVVGALVLVFSVGGVLEAIGPHLPKPQNLGAAAFLLFMGLFILRMGFAQKSLADQAAKWPTTAGRIDASGLQALQIHGGYQRWRTVFRSRIVYSYGVANQRYSADRVTFGATVTASLPGLVSGQARRYAEGSKVDVHYDPANPGSAVLECRVRGLWLLWTCSVGFLGGAALLVGLV
;
A
#
# COMPACT_ATOMS: atom_id res chain seq x y z
N MET A 1 -2.08 5.60 27.28
CA MET A 1 -2.74 5.39 25.97
C MET A 1 -1.82 4.77 24.92
N LEU A 2 -0.61 5.30 24.70
CA LEU A 2 0.38 4.79 23.73
C LEU A 2 0.73 3.29 23.91
N VAL A 3 0.92 2.85 25.15
CA VAL A 3 1.23 1.45 25.52
C VAL A 3 0.08 0.50 25.16
N GLY A 4 -1.15 0.89 25.49
CA GLY A 4 -2.35 0.09 25.17
C GLY A 4 -2.56 -0.06 23.67
N PHE A 5 -2.30 1.01 22.89
CA PHE A 5 -2.33 0.97 21.42
C PHE A 5 -1.26 0.02 20.84
N ALA A 6 -0.03 0.09 21.34
CA ALA A 6 1.05 -0.79 20.89
C ALA A 6 0.76 -2.27 21.16
N CYS A 7 0.22 -2.61 22.33
CA CYS A 7 -0.22 -3.97 22.65
C CYS A 7 -1.37 -4.45 21.77
N ALA A 8 -2.35 -3.58 21.48
CA ALA A 8 -3.46 -3.91 20.59
C ALA A 8 -3.00 -4.20 19.15
N VAL A 9 -2.08 -3.37 18.62
CA VAL A 9 -1.48 -3.58 17.28
C VAL A 9 -0.68 -4.89 17.23
N ALA A 10 0.12 -5.17 18.27
CA ALA A 10 0.89 -6.41 18.34
C ALA A 10 0.00 -7.67 18.42
N GLY A 11 -1.09 -7.61 19.20
CA GLY A 11 -2.09 -8.68 19.28
C GLY A 11 -2.79 -8.92 17.94
N MET A 12 -3.18 -7.85 17.24
CA MET A 12 -3.80 -7.94 15.91
C MET A 12 -2.86 -8.57 14.88
N LEU A 13 -1.59 -8.15 14.84
CA LEU A 13 -0.59 -8.73 13.93
C LEU A 13 -0.33 -10.21 14.24
N SER A 14 -0.28 -10.59 15.52
CA SER A 14 -0.11 -11.99 15.93
C SER A 14 -1.29 -12.87 15.48
N LEU A 15 -2.52 -12.35 15.59
CA LEU A 15 -3.72 -13.03 15.10
C LEU A 15 -3.70 -13.22 13.57
N ILE A 16 -3.30 -12.18 12.82
CA ILE A 16 -3.16 -12.25 11.35
C ILE A 16 -2.14 -13.33 10.97
N THR A 17 -0.97 -13.34 11.62
CA THR A 17 0.07 -14.35 11.39
C THR A 17 -0.43 -15.77 11.69
N PHE A 18 -1.21 -15.94 12.77
CA PHE A 18 -1.79 -17.23 13.12
C PHE A 18 -2.82 -17.73 12.09
N VAL A 19 -3.70 -16.84 11.61
CA VAL A 19 -4.66 -17.18 10.55
C VAL A 19 -3.93 -17.60 9.28
N LYS A 20 -2.91 -16.84 8.85
CA LYS A 20 -2.09 -17.19 7.68
C LYS A 20 -1.36 -18.51 7.84
N TRP A 21 -0.84 -18.81 9.03
CA TRP A 21 -0.22 -20.09 9.32
C TRP A 21 -1.19 -21.27 9.16
N ARG A 22 -2.47 -21.11 9.56
CA ARG A 22 -3.51 -22.13 9.36
C ARG A 22 -3.81 -22.35 7.87
N GLU A 23 -3.88 -21.30 7.07
CA GLU A 23 -4.08 -21.40 5.62
C GLU A 23 -2.93 -22.16 4.96
N VAL A 24 -1.68 -21.79 5.27
CA VAL A 24 -0.49 -22.48 4.75
C VAL A 24 -0.49 -23.96 5.13
N LYS A 25 -0.82 -24.30 6.38
CA LYS A 25 -0.89 -25.70 6.83
C LYS A 25 -1.98 -26.50 6.09
N ALA A 26 -3.08 -25.86 5.70
CA ALA A 26 -4.13 -26.51 4.91
C ALA A 26 -3.67 -26.81 3.47
N VAL A 27 -2.92 -25.90 2.85
CA VAL A 27 -2.35 -26.09 1.50
C VAL A 27 -1.20 -27.10 1.51
N SER A 28 -0.54 -27.30 2.65
CA SER A 28 0.47 -28.35 2.84
C SER A 28 -0.04 -29.79 2.68
N ARG A 29 -1.34 -30.00 2.49
CA ARG A 29 -1.93 -31.33 2.23
C ARG A 29 -2.39 -31.52 0.78
N TRP A 30 -2.19 -30.52 -0.07
CA TRP A 30 -2.63 -30.56 -1.47
C TRP A 30 -1.68 -31.41 -2.32
N LEU A 31 -2.26 -32.20 -3.22
CA LEU A 31 -1.53 -33.18 -4.01
C LEU A 31 -1.00 -32.58 -5.31
N PRO A 32 0.22 -32.94 -5.75
CA PRO A 32 0.78 -32.45 -7.00
C PRO A 32 0.15 -33.16 -8.22
N THR A 33 -0.03 -32.43 -9.32
CA THR A 33 -0.38 -32.96 -10.64
C THR A 33 0.25 -32.09 -11.73
N PRO A 34 0.68 -32.63 -12.87
CA PRO A 34 1.17 -31.81 -13.97
C PRO A 34 0.04 -30.93 -14.54
N GLY A 35 0.37 -29.67 -14.83
CA GLY A 35 -0.50 -28.72 -15.48
C GLY A 35 0.25 -27.84 -16.48
N LYS A 36 -0.50 -27.04 -17.23
CA LYS A 36 0.04 -26.16 -18.27
C LYS A 36 -0.56 -24.77 -18.16
N ILE A 37 0.28 -23.76 -18.24
CA ILE A 37 -0.19 -22.36 -18.25
C ILE A 37 -0.81 -22.05 -19.61
N ILE A 38 -2.08 -21.65 -19.60
CA ILE A 38 -2.83 -21.30 -20.82
C ILE A 38 -2.88 -19.78 -21.06
N SER A 39 -2.79 -18.98 -19.99
CA SER A 39 -2.74 -17.51 -20.05
C SER A 39 -1.80 -16.98 -18.96
N SER A 40 -1.00 -15.99 -19.30
CA SER A 40 -0.15 -15.24 -18.36
C SER A 40 -0.11 -13.79 -18.84
N ARG A 41 -0.75 -12.88 -18.09
CA ARG A 41 -0.86 -11.45 -18.45
C ARG A 41 -1.03 -10.57 -17.22
N VAL A 42 -0.81 -9.27 -17.39
CA VAL A 42 -1.20 -8.25 -16.39
C VAL A 42 -2.70 -8.04 -16.47
N GLU A 43 -3.35 -7.95 -15.32
CA GLU A 43 -4.75 -7.57 -15.19
C GLU A 43 -4.87 -6.41 -14.20
N ALA A 44 -5.30 -5.26 -14.71
CA ALA A 44 -5.65 -4.11 -13.88
C ALA A 44 -7.03 -4.35 -13.26
N ARG A 45 -7.11 -4.25 -11.93
CA ARG A 45 -8.36 -4.39 -11.18
C ARG A 45 -8.57 -3.18 -10.28
N GLU A 46 -9.82 -2.78 -10.16
CA GLU A 46 -10.24 -1.77 -9.21
C GLU A 46 -10.44 -2.40 -7.84
N VAL A 47 -9.69 -1.95 -6.84
CA VAL A 47 -9.78 -2.45 -5.46
C VAL A 47 -10.17 -1.32 -4.53
N LYS A 48 -10.87 -1.66 -3.44
CA LYS A 48 -11.21 -0.69 -2.40
C LYS A 48 -9.94 -0.32 -1.63
N SER A 49 -9.68 0.98 -1.52
CA SER A 49 -8.56 1.52 -0.76
C SER A 49 -8.90 1.48 0.72
N SER A 50 -8.28 0.58 1.47
CA SER A 50 -8.38 0.52 2.93
C SER A 50 -7.39 1.52 3.55
N GLY A 51 -7.80 2.78 3.64
CA GLY A 51 -7.08 3.79 4.42
C GLY A 51 -7.23 3.55 5.92
N ALA A 52 -6.14 3.66 6.68
CA ALA A 52 -6.19 3.67 8.15
C ALA A 52 -6.75 5.02 8.64
N GLY A 53 -8.05 5.11 8.82
CA GLY A 53 -8.78 6.25 9.35
C GLY A 53 -10.26 5.92 9.55
N SER A 54 -10.92 6.56 10.52
CA SER A 54 -12.34 6.32 10.83
C SER A 54 -13.32 6.72 9.73
N ASP A 55 -12.83 7.40 8.69
CA ASP A 55 -13.63 7.80 7.55
C ASP A 55 -13.61 6.67 6.53
N THR A 56 -14.70 5.90 6.49
CA THR A 56 -15.01 4.91 5.45
C THR A 56 -15.17 5.62 4.10
N SER A 57 -14.08 6.15 3.55
CA SER A 57 -14.07 6.64 2.20
C SER A 57 -14.21 5.41 1.31
N ASN A 58 -15.28 5.33 0.51
CA ASN A 58 -15.48 4.27 -0.48
C ASN A 58 -14.53 4.47 -1.69
N SER A 59 -13.30 4.89 -1.42
CA SER A 59 -12.30 5.19 -2.41
C SER A 59 -11.82 3.91 -3.04
N THR A 60 -11.74 3.91 -4.36
CA THR A 60 -11.17 2.80 -5.13
C THR A 60 -9.83 3.23 -5.73
N GLU A 61 -8.96 2.26 -5.95
CA GLU A 61 -7.66 2.45 -6.59
C GLU A 61 -7.40 1.34 -7.61
N ILE A 62 -6.66 1.67 -8.68
CA ILE A 62 -6.26 0.70 -9.68
C ILE A 62 -4.98 -0.01 -9.23
N ARG A 63 -5.03 -1.34 -9.18
CA ARG A 63 -3.85 -2.18 -8.95
C ARG A 63 -3.69 -3.21 -10.07
N ASN A 64 -2.45 -3.46 -10.46
CA ASN A 64 -2.07 -4.43 -11.48
C ASN A 64 -1.74 -5.78 -10.83
N PHE A 65 -2.34 -6.85 -11.31
CA PHE A 65 -2.14 -8.20 -10.79
C PHE A 65 -1.58 -9.12 -11.88
N PRO A 66 -0.72 -10.09 -11.54
CA PRO A 66 -0.38 -11.20 -12.40
C PRO A 66 -1.60 -12.12 -12.54
N ALA A 67 -2.25 -12.10 -13.70
CA ALA A 67 -3.35 -12.98 -14.04
C ALA A 67 -2.83 -14.20 -14.80
N ILE A 68 -2.61 -15.28 -14.05
CA ILE A 68 -2.12 -16.55 -14.56
C ILE A 68 -3.29 -17.54 -14.53
N THR A 69 -3.59 -18.13 -15.68
CA THR A 69 -4.58 -19.21 -15.79
C THR A 69 -3.88 -20.46 -16.29
N TYR A 70 -4.15 -21.58 -15.64
CA TYR A 70 -3.55 -22.87 -15.96
C TYR A 70 -4.60 -23.98 -16.00
N GLU A 71 -4.31 -24.99 -16.83
CA GLU A 71 -5.09 -26.19 -17.02
C GLU A 71 -4.38 -27.38 -16.35
N TYR A 72 -5.15 -28.28 -15.74
CA TYR A 72 -4.62 -29.52 -15.16
C TYR A 72 -5.66 -30.64 -15.21
N LYS A 73 -5.21 -31.88 -15.00
CA LYS A 73 -6.08 -33.06 -14.99
C LYS A 73 -6.02 -33.78 -13.64
N VAL A 74 -7.20 -34.16 -13.14
CA VAL A 74 -7.36 -34.99 -11.93
C VAL A 74 -8.39 -36.06 -12.22
N GLY A 75 -8.03 -37.33 -12.08
CA GLY A 75 -8.94 -38.46 -12.34
C GLY A 75 -9.58 -38.44 -13.74
N GLY A 76 -8.82 -38.04 -14.77
CA GLY A 76 -9.31 -37.94 -16.15
C GLY A 76 -10.14 -36.69 -16.48
N LYS A 77 -10.54 -35.88 -15.48
CA LYS A 77 -11.27 -34.63 -15.68
C LYS A 77 -10.31 -33.44 -15.78
N LYS A 78 -10.58 -32.53 -16.73
CA LYS A 78 -9.84 -31.27 -16.89
C LYS A 78 -10.40 -30.20 -15.95
N PHE A 79 -9.52 -29.47 -15.30
CA PHE A 79 -9.82 -28.33 -14.44
C PHE A 79 -9.00 -27.12 -14.88
N GLN A 80 -9.52 -25.94 -14.58
CA GLN A 80 -8.81 -24.67 -14.77
C GLN A 80 -8.89 -23.86 -13.48
N SER A 81 -7.82 -23.15 -13.17
CA SER A 81 -7.76 -22.23 -12.04
C SER A 81 -6.97 -20.98 -12.43
N ALA A 82 -7.32 -19.86 -11.78
CA ALA A 82 -6.62 -18.59 -11.87
C ALA A 82 -5.90 -18.19 -10.57
N HIS A 83 -5.95 -19.06 -9.56
CA HIS A 83 -5.28 -18.84 -8.27
C HIS A 83 -3.85 -19.37 -8.36
N TYR A 84 -2.86 -18.48 -8.45
CA TYR A 84 -1.48 -18.91 -8.61
C TYR A 84 -0.76 -19.17 -7.27
N SER A 85 -1.11 -18.46 -6.20
CA SER A 85 -0.47 -18.56 -4.88
C SER A 85 -1.48 -18.47 -3.72
N VAL A 86 -1.08 -18.99 -2.55
CA VAL A 86 -1.78 -18.86 -1.26
C VAL A 86 -1.66 -17.44 -0.69
N GLN A 87 -0.72 -16.66 -1.20
CA GLN A 87 -0.47 -15.30 -0.76
C GLN A 87 -1.63 -14.36 -1.12
N GLU A 88 -1.96 -13.44 -0.22
CA GLU A 88 -2.75 -12.27 -0.59
C GLU A 88 -1.94 -11.43 -1.56
N ASN A 89 -2.34 -11.46 -2.83
CA ASN A 89 -1.73 -10.59 -3.81
C ASN A 89 -2.19 -9.16 -3.53
N LEU A 90 -1.26 -8.31 -3.12
CA LEU A 90 -1.52 -6.90 -2.82
C LEU A 90 -1.63 -6.04 -4.09
N GLY A 91 -1.25 -6.58 -5.26
CA GLY A 91 -1.18 -5.86 -6.53
C GLY A 91 0.02 -4.91 -6.62
N ASN A 92 0.41 -4.53 -7.84
CA ASN A 92 1.54 -3.64 -8.13
C ASN A 92 2.88 -4.09 -7.52
N PHE A 93 3.07 -5.36 -7.19
CA PHE A 93 4.33 -5.88 -6.64
C PHE A 93 4.75 -7.14 -7.38
N GLU A 94 6.01 -7.19 -7.83
CA GLU A 94 6.61 -8.32 -8.56
C GLU A 94 5.76 -8.89 -9.72
N VAL A 95 4.90 -8.06 -10.32
CA VAL A 95 3.95 -8.51 -11.36
C VAL A 95 4.72 -9.09 -12.56
N THR A 96 5.69 -8.33 -13.07
CA THR A 96 6.51 -8.71 -14.22
C THR A 96 7.34 -9.97 -13.95
N GLU A 97 7.94 -10.05 -12.77
CA GLU A 97 8.78 -11.17 -12.35
C GLU A 97 7.95 -12.45 -12.19
N THR A 98 6.75 -12.35 -11.63
CA THR A 98 5.82 -13.47 -11.49
C THR A 98 5.40 -13.99 -12.88
N LEU A 99 5.08 -13.08 -13.81
CA LEU A 99 4.69 -13.47 -15.18
C LEU A 99 5.88 -14.05 -15.97
N ALA A 100 7.10 -13.61 -15.71
CA ALA A 100 8.32 -14.17 -16.30
C ALA A 100 8.63 -15.59 -15.77
N ARG A 101 8.34 -15.88 -14.49
CA ARG A 101 8.42 -17.23 -13.90
C ARG A 101 7.38 -18.18 -14.48
N PHE A 102 6.23 -17.65 -14.89
CA PHE A 102 5.07 -18.42 -15.34
C PHE A 102 4.61 -17.99 -16.75
N PRO A 103 5.42 -18.20 -17.81
CA PRO A 103 5.06 -17.79 -19.15
C PRO A 103 3.97 -18.70 -19.74
N ARG A 104 3.21 -18.18 -20.71
CA ARG A 104 2.19 -18.95 -21.41
C ARG A 104 2.83 -20.17 -22.09
N GLY A 105 2.22 -21.33 -21.88
CA GLY A 105 2.67 -22.60 -22.43
C GLY A 105 3.63 -23.39 -21.54
N ALA A 106 4.16 -22.80 -20.46
CA ALA A 106 5.02 -23.51 -19.54
C ALA A 106 4.27 -24.63 -18.81
N GLU A 107 4.99 -25.73 -18.60
CA GLU A 107 4.54 -26.84 -17.75
C GLU A 107 4.86 -26.52 -16.30
N VAL A 108 3.89 -26.75 -15.43
CA VAL A 108 3.96 -26.41 -14.01
C VAL A 108 3.38 -27.52 -13.16
N THR A 109 3.88 -27.65 -11.94
CA THR A 109 3.28 -28.52 -10.94
C THR A 109 2.11 -27.79 -10.30
N VAL A 110 0.91 -28.32 -10.47
CA VAL A 110 -0.31 -27.83 -9.85
C VAL A 110 -0.58 -28.61 -8.58
N PHE A 111 -0.74 -27.92 -7.46
CA PHE A 111 -1.19 -28.51 -6.20
C PHE A 111 -2.69 -28.33 -6.09
N TYR A 112 -3.46 -29.41 -6.09
CA TYR A 112 -4.92 -29.36 -5.99
C TYR A 112 -5.39 -29.87 -4.63
N ASN A 113 -6.53 -29.35 -4.17
CA ASN A 113 -7.18 -29.85 -2.98
C ASN A 113 -7.86 -31.21 -3.28
N PRO A 114 -7.47 -32.32 -2.62
CA PRO A 114 -8.05 -33.64 -2.89
C PRO A 114 -9.55 -33.72 -2.58
N THR A 115 -10.07 -32.92 -1.66
CA THR A 115 -11.52 -32.89 -1.35
C THR A 115 -12.31 -31.98 -2.29
N ASN A 116 -11.64 -31.06 -2.99
CA ASN A 116 -12.25 -30.19 -3.99
C ASN A 116 -11.24 -29.84 -5.10
N PRO A 117 -11.13 -30.67 -6.16
CA PRO A 117 -10.13 -30.49 -7.21
C PRO A 117 -10.22 -29.18 -7.99
N ALA A 118 -11.33 -28.43 -7.90
CA ALA A 118 -11.47 -27.11 -8.52
C ALA A 118 -10.64 -26.03 -7.80
N LYS A 119 -10.21 -26.28 -6.56
CA LYS A 119 -9.26 -25.42 -5.84
C LYS A 119 -7.85 -25.97 -6.05
N ALA A 120 -7.02 -25.17 -6.69
CA ALA A 120 -5.62 -25.48 -6.89
C ALA A 120 -4.76 -24.22 -6.86
N VAL A 121 -3.45 -24.40 -6.62
CA VAL A 121 -2.40 -23.38 -6.73
C VAL A 121 -1.17 -23.96 -7.42
N ILE A 122 -0.36 -23.13 -8.07
CA ILE A 122 0.94 -23.55 -8.64
C ILE A 122 2.10 -23.27 -7.67
N GLU A 123 1.92 -22.31 -6.77
CA GLU A 123 2.89 -21.96 -5.75
C GLU A 123 2.34 -22.31 -4.36
N ARG A 124 2.92 -23.35 -3.76
CA ARG A 124 2.53 -23.89 -2.45
C ARG A 124 3.40 -23.34 -1.30
N THR A 125 4.58 -22.82 -1.62
CA THR A 125 5.52 -22.28 -0.64
C THR A 125 5.34 -20.76 -0.53
N MET A 126 5.01 -20.29 0.67
CA MET A 126 5.31 -18.89 1.02
C MET A 126 6.84 -18.73 0.92
N PRO A 127 7.39 -17.63 0.38
CA PRO A 127 8.84 -17.45 0.34
C PRO A 127 9.39 -17.73 1.74
N ASP A 128 10.37 -18.61 1.89
CA ASP A 128 10.84 -19.07 3.22
C ASP A 128 11.19 -17.90 4.16
N GLY A 129 11.58 -16.76 3.58
CA GLY A 129 11.83 -15.51 4.28
C GLY A 129 10.58 -14.74 4.76
N ALA A 130 9.44 -14.80 4.06
CA ALA A 130 8.29 -13.94 4.33
C ALA A 130 7.57 -14.30 5.65
N PHE A 131 7.34 -15.60 5.90
CA PHE A 131 6.75 -16.03 7.16
C PHE A 131 7.71 -15.80 8.34
N LYS A 132 8.99 -16.11 8.16
CA LYS A 132 10.03 -15.83 9.15
C LYS A 132 10.14 -14.34 9.46
N PHE A 133 10.07 -13.49 8.43
CA PHE A 133 10.04 -12.03 8.55
C PHE A 133 8.79 -11.55 9.28
N MET A 134 7.60 -12.06 8.97
CA MET A 134 6.37 -11.70 9.67
C MET A 134 6.44 -12.05 11.17
N VAL A 135 6.94 -13.24 11.51
CA VAL A 135 7.13 -13.67 12.90
C VAL A 135 8.18 -12.81 13.61
N GLN A 136 9.31 -12.53 12.95
CA GLN A 136 10.36 -11.66 13.49
C GLN A 136 9.88 -10.23 13.68
N LEU A 137 9.10 -9.70 12.74
CA LEU A 137 8.49 -8.37 12.81
C LEU A 137 7.49 -8.30 13.96
N SER A 138 6.60 -9.30 14.10
CA SER A 138 5.64 -9.32 15.20
C SER A 138 6.34 -9.44 16.56
N ALA A 139 7.33 -10.33 16.69
CA ALA A 139 8.10 -10.50 17.92
C ALA A 139 8.91 -9.24 18.24
N GLY A 140 9.55 -8.64 17.24
CA GLY A 140 10.30 -7.39 17.36
C GLY A 140 9.42 -6.20 17.76
N LEU A 141 8.18 -6.13 17.26
CA LEU A 141 7.24 -5.07 17.63
C LEU A 141 6.72 -5.26 19.07
N VAL A 142 6.48 -6.49 19.50
CA VAL A 142 6.15 -6.82 20.90
C VAL A 142 7.31 -6.42 21.83
N VAL A 143 8.53 -6.87 21.53
CA VAL A 143 9.72 -6.55 22.33
C VAL A 143 9.99 -5.04 22.32
N GLY A 144 9.90 -4.40 21.15
CA GLY A 144 10.07 -2.96 21.00
C GLY A 144 9.01 -2.16 21.76
N ALA A 145 7.76 -2.60 21.75
CA ALA A 145 6.70 -1.99 22.56
C ALA A 145 6.99 -2.12 24.06
N LEU A 146 7.43 -3.31 24.51
CA LEU A 146 7.82 -3.52 25.91
C LEU A 146 9.01 -2.64 26.30
N VAL A 147 10.08 -2.62 25.49
CA VAL A 147 11.24 -1.75 25.73
C VAL A 147 10.84 -0.29 25.75
N LEU A 148 9.96 0.14 24.85
CA LEU A 148 9.45 1.51 24.80
C LEU A 148 8.64 1.85 26.06
N VAL A 149 7.83 0.93 26.59
CA VAL A 149 7.12 1.11 27.87
C VAL A 149 8.09 1.37 29.02
N PHE A 150 9.14 0.56 29.12
CA PHE A 150 10.12 0.67 30.20
C PHE A 150 11.08 1.85 30.02
N SER A 151 11.48 2.15 28.78
CA SER A 151 12.43 3.22 28.46
C SER A 151 11.79 4.60 28.48
N VAL A 152 10.56 4.76 27.98
CA VAL A 152 9.87 6.07 27.99
C VAL A 152 9.57 6.51 29.42
N GLY A 153 9.23 5.59 30.33
CA GLY A 153 9.09 5.89 31.75
C GLY A 153 10.40 6.41 32.37
N GLY A 154 11.49 5.65 32.23
CA GLY A 154 12.79 6.03 32.81
C GLY A 154 13.41 7.29 32.21
N VAL A 155 13.27 7.51 30.90
CA VAL A 155 13.78 8.73 30.23
C VAL A 155 12.98 9.97 30.63
N LEU A 156 11.66 9.87 30.78
CA LEU A 156 10.84 10.99 31.25
C LEU A 156 11.15 11.36 32.70
N GLU A 157 11.41 10.38 33.57
CA GLU A 157 11.81 10.61 34.96
C GLU A 157 13.21 11.24 35.09
N ALA A 158 14.17 10.83 34.26
CA ALA A 158 15.53 11.37 34.27
C ALA A 158 15.64 12.81 33.73
N ILE A 159 14.80 13.15 32.74
CA ILE A 159 14.80 14.49 32.10
C ILE A 159 13.93 15.49 32.89
N GLY A 160 12.92 15.00 33.62
CA GLY A 160 12.07 15.74 34.57
C GLY A 160 12.75 16.91 35.30
N PRO A 161 13.80 16.64 36.10
CA PRO A 161 14.42 17.64 36.97
C PRO A 161 15.28 18.69 36.23
N HIS A 162 15.60 18.48 34.95
CA HIS A 162 16.45 19.39 34.17
C HIS A 162 15.66 20.44 33.37
N LEU A 163 14.32 20.37 33.40
CA LEU A 163 13.46 21.23 32.59
C LEU A 163 12.66 22.24 33.45
N PRO A 164 12.51 23.49 33.00
CA PRO A 164 11.87 24.54 33.80
C PRO A 164 10.36 24.32 34.03
N LYS A 165 9.69 23.50 33.20
CA LYS A 165 8.26 23.15 33.35
C LYS A 165 8.01 21.64 33.18
N PRO A 166 8.28 20.81 34.21
CA PRO A 166 8.17 19.36 34.10
C PRO A 166 6.73 18.85 33.89
N GLN A 167 5.72 19.65 34.24
CA GLN A 167 4.30 19.31 34.09
C GLN A 167 3.84 19.08 32.62
N ASN A 168 4.55 19.65 31.63
CA ASN A 168 4.18 19.54 30.21
C ASN A 168 5.04 18.54 29.42
N LEU A 169 5.91 17.78 30.10
CA LEU A 169 6.91 16.90 29.48
C LEU A 169 6.33 15.86 28.52
N GLY A 170 5.23 15.21 28.92
CA GLY A 170 4.57 14.21 28.08
C GLY A 170 4.00 14.81 26.78
N ALA A 171 3.40 16.01 26.88
CA ALA A 171 2.86 16.72 25.71
C ALA A 171 3.98 17.23 24.79
N ALA A 172 5.06 17.77 25.35
CA ALA A 172 6.21 18.23 24.57
C ALA A 172 6.93 17.08 23.84
N ALA A 173 7.13 15.94 24.50
CA ALA A 173 7.73 14.76 23.88
C ALA A 173 6.87 14.23 22.71
N PHE A 174 5.54 14.26 22.86
CA PHE A 174 4.63 13.88 21.78
C PHE A 174 4.70 14.83 20.57
N LEU A 175 4.71 16.15 20.80
CA LEU A 175 4.84 17.14 19.72
C LEU A 175 6.20 17.04 19.01
N LEU A 176 7.28 16.78 19.76
CA LEU A 176 8.62 16.56 19.21
C LEU A 176 8.65 15.31 18.31
N PHE A 177 8.09 14.20 18.80
CA PHE A 177 8.00 12.96 18.01
C PHE A 177 7.18 13.17 16.73
N MET A 178 6.03 13.84 16.81
CA MET A 178 5.22 14.18 15.64
C MET A 178 5.98 15.09 14.66
N GLY A 179 6.67 16.10 15.17
CA GLY A 179 7.50 17.00 14.37
C GLY A 179 8.59 16.27 13.58
N LEU A 180 9.33 15.37 14.24
CA LEU A 180 10.36 14.54 13.61
C LEU A 180 9.78 13.51 12.62
N PHE A 181 8.63 12.92 12.94
CA PHE A 181 7.96 11.98 12.05
C PHE A 181 7.51 12.66 10.74
N ILE A 182 6.90 13.84 10.84
CA ILE A 182 6.49 14.64 9.67
C ILE A 182 7.72 15.09 8.87
N LEU A 183 8.81 15.47 9.54
CA LEU A 183 10.07 15.83 8.89
C LEU A 183 10.64 14.67 8.07
N ARG A 184 10.76 13.47 8.69
CA ARG A 184 11.21 12.25 8.01
C ARG A 184 10.32 11.91 6.82
N MET A 185 9.00 12.04 6.96
CA MET A 185 8.05 11.80 5.88
C MET A 185 8.24 12.79 4.73
N GLY A 186 8.50 14.06 5.02
CA GLY A 186 8.83 15.08 4.03
C GLY A 186 10.10 14.75 3.24
N PHE A 187 11.15 14.30 3.92
CA PHE A 187 12.38 13.82 3.26
C PHE A 187 12.16 12.56 2.42
N ALA A 188 11.37 11.60 2.91
CA ALA A 188 11.03 10.40 2.15
C ALA A 188 10.25 10.76 0.86
N GLN A 189 9.25 11.65 0.96
CA GLN A 189 8.50 12.15 -0.20
C GLN A 189 9.40 12.87 -1.21
N LYS A 190 10.34 13.71 -0.73
CA LYS A 190 11.31 14.37 -1.59
C LYS A 190 12.23 13.38 -2.31
N SER A 191 12.78 12.40 -1.57
CA SER A 191 13.64 11.36 -2.15
C SER A 191 12.92 10.55 -3.22
N LEU A 192 11.66 10.17 -2.98
CA LEU A 192 10.83 9.48 -3.97
C LEU A 192 10.60 10.33 -5.23
N ALA A 193 10.41 11.64 -5.07
CA ALA A 193 10.25 12.56 -6.19
C ALA A 193 11.54 12.71 -7.01
N ASP A 194 12.68 12.82 -6.34
CA ASP A 194 13.99 12.94 -6.99
C ASP A 194 14.35 11.64 -7.75
N GLN A 195 13.96 10.48 -7.21
CA GLN A 195 14.05 9.21 -7.92
C GLN A 195 13.10 9.16 -9.11
N ALA A 196 11.87 9.64 -8.95
CA ALA A 196 10.89 9.66 -10.02
C ALA A 196 11.22 10.65 -11.14
N ALA A 197 11.99 11.70 -10.85
CA ALA A 197 12.52 12.59 -11.88
C ALA A 197 13.48 11.85 -12.85
N LYS A 198 14.05 10.71 -12.44
CA LYS A 198 14.93 9.87 -13.26
C LYS A 198 14.20 8.69 -13.91
N TRP A 199 12.89 8.58 -13.72
CA TRP A 199 12.13 7.47 -14.26
C TRP A 199 12.01 7.55 -15.79
N PRO A 200 12.14 6.41 -16.48
CA PRO A 200 11.89 6.33 -17.92
C PRO A 200 10.44 6.72 -18.23
N THR A 201 10.26 7.29 -19.43
CA THR A 201 8.97 7.77 -19.91
C THR A 201 8.49 6.87 -21.06
N THR A 202 7.21 6.54 -21.04
CA THR A 202 6.53 5.81 -22.12
C THR A 202 5.25 6.52 -22.53
N ALA A 203 4.85 6.37 -23.79
CA ALA A 203 3.58 6.91 -24.27
C ALA A 203 2.42 6.09 -23.71
N GLY A 204 1.53 6.75 -22.96
CA GLY A 204 0.29 6.19 -22.44
C GLY A 204 -0.95 6.84 -23.06
N ARG A 205 -2.11 6.28 -22.74
CA ARG A 205 -3.43 6.79 -23.12
C ARG A 205 -4.32 6.90 -21.90
N ILE A 206 -5.09 7.98 -21.82
CA ILE A 206 -6.11 8.12 -20.79
C ILE A 206 -7.33 7.29 -21.16
N ASP A 207 -7.67 6.32 -20.32
CA ASP A 207 -8.81 5.41 -20.53
C ASP A 207 -10.09 5.99 -19.93
N ALA A 208 -9.99 6.67 -18.79
CA ALA A 208 -11.13 7.32 -18.14
C ALA A 208 -10.67 8.59 -17.41
N SER A 209 -11.43 9.67 -17.55
CA SER A 209 -11.20 10.94 -16.86
C SER A 209 -12.51 11.44 -16.29
N GLY A 210 -12.71 11.18 -15.00
CA GLY A 210 -13.98 11.44 -14.34
C GLY A 210 -13.83 12.12 -12.99
N LEU A 211 -14.90 12.79 -12.55
CA LEU A 211 -15.06 13.21 -11.17
C LEU A 211 -15.74 12.06 -10.41
N GLN A 212 -15.01 11.40 -9.53
CA GLN A 212 -15.59 10.42 -8.60
C GLN A 212 -16.16 11.17 -7.41
N ALA A 213 -17.47 11.02 -7.18
CA ALA A 213 -18.12 11.52 -5.98
C ALA A 213 -17.87 10.53 -4.83
N LEU A 214 -17.05 10.92 -3.86
CA LEU A 214 -16.88 10.20 -2.60
C LEU A 214 -17.85 10.76 -1.57
N GLN A 215 -18.58 9.88 -0.91
CA GLN A 215 -19.33 10.25 0.30
C GLN A 215 -18.41 10.09 1.49
N ILE A 216 -18.17 11.19 2.20
CA ILE A 216 -17.41 11.19 3.46
C ILE A 216 -18.42 11.36 4.60
N HIS A 217 -18.26 10.54 5.63
CA HIS A 217 -19.07 10.61 6.84
C HIS A 217 -18.53 11.73 7.73
N GLY A 218 -19.25 12.85 7.83
CA GLY A 218 -18.95 13.89 8.81
C GLY A 218 -19.66 13.59 10.12
N GLY A 219 -18.97 13.68 11.25
CA GLY A 219 -19.57 13.51 12.57
C GLY A 219 -20.82 14.40 12.78
N TYR A 220 -21.82 13.82 13.45
CA TYR A 220 -23.20 14.34 13.62
C TYR A 220 -24.00 14.53 12.31
N GLN A 221 -24.34 13.40 11.67
CA GLN A 221 -25.45 13.23 10.73
C GLN A 221 -25.45 14.03 9.39
N ARG A 222 -24.31 14.46 8.86
CA ARG A 222 -24.29 15.05 7.49
C ARG A 222 -23.33 14.32 6.57
N TRP A 223 -23.89 13.60 5.60
CA TRP A 223 -23.14 13.09 4.45
C TRP A 223 -22.60 14.27 3.65
N ARG A 224 -21.28 14.33 3.47
CA ARG A 224 -20.65 15.33 2.59
C ARG A 224 -20.16 14.62 1.33
N THR A 225 -20.71 15.01 0.18
CA THR A 225 -20.19 14.58 -1.12
C THR A 225 -18.96 15.40 -1.44
N VAL A 226 -17.82 14.72 -1.63
CA VAL A 226 -16.55 15.30 -2.02
C VAL A 226 -16.17 14.73 -3.36
N PHE A 227 -15.75 15.58 -4.30
CA PHE A 227 -15.36 15.12 -5.64
C PHE A 227 -13.85 14.93 -5.72
N ARG A 228 -13.42 13.79 -6.24
CA ARG A 228 -12.02 13.49 -6.54
C ARG A 228 -11.86 13.33 -8.05
N SER A 229 -10.85 13.96 -8.64
CA SER A 229 -10.49 13.68 -10.03
C SER A 229 -9.85 12.29 -10.07
N ARG A 230 -10.49 11.36 -10.77
CA ARG A 230 -9.97 10.02 -11.04
C ARG A 230 -9.61 9.96 -12.51
N ILE A 231 -8.31 9.93 -12.77
CA ILE A 231 -7.74 9.83 -14.12
C ILE A 231 -7.08 8.47 -14.20
N VAL A 232 -7.67 7.54 -14.95
CA VAL A 232 -7.11 6.21 -15.20
C VAL A 232 -6.45 6.24 -16.56
N TYR A 233 -5.20 5.82 -16.62
CA TYR A 233 -4.43 5.74 -17.85
C TYR A 233 -3.78 4.37 -18.00
N SER A 234 -3.65 3.90 -19.24
CA SER A 234 -2.94 2.69 -19.60
C SER A 234 -1.67 3.00 -20.37
N TYR A 235 -0.66 2.15 -20.18
CA TYR A 235 0.64 2.29 -20.81
C TYR A 235 1.25 0.90 -21.07
N GLY A 236 2.10 0.83 -22.09
CA GLY A 236 2.81 -0.39 -22.47
C GLY A 236 4.23 -0.39 -21.94
N VAL A 237 4.62 -1.48 -21.26
CA VAL A 237 6.01 -1.74 -20.84
C VAL A 237 6.32 -3.20 -21.15
N ALA A 238 7.42 -3.48 -21.87
CA ALA A 238 7.89 -4.83 -22.17
C ALA A 238 6.78 -5.80 -22.69
N ASN A 239 5.95 -5.30 -23.63
CA ASN A 239 4.82 -6.03 -24.23
C ASN A 239 3.66 -6.40 -23.26
N GLN A 240 3.65 -5.80 -22.07
CA GLN A 240 2.56 -5.89 -21.10
C GLN A 240 1.85 -4.53 -20.98
N ARG A 241 0.54 -4.55 -20.78
CA ARG A 241 -0.27 -3.34 -20.59
C ARG A 241 -0.55 -3.17 -19.10
N TYR A 242 -0.06 -2.06 -18.55
CA TYR A 242 -0.31 -1.65 -17.16
C TYR A 242 -1.31 -0.51 -17.15
N SER A 243 -2.01 -0.37 -16.02
CA SER A 243 -2.87 0.79 -15.76
C SER A 243 -2.54 1.41 -14.42
N ALA A 244 -2.63 2.73 -14.33
CA ALA A 244 -2.45 3.45 -13.08
C ALA A 244 -3.44 4.63 -13.02
N ASP A 245 -3.67 5.12 -11.81
CA ASP A 245 -4.60 6.22 -11.52
C ASP A 245 -3.94 7.41 -10.81
N ARG A 246 -2.61 7.33 -10.62
CA ARG A 246 -1.85 8.34 -9.89
C ARG A 246 -1.33 9.41 -10.83
N VAL A 247 -1.71 10.66 -10.59
CA VAL A 247 -1.28 11.80 -11.41
C VAL A 247 0.02 12.41 -10.88
N THR A 248 0.13 12.67 -9.57
CA THR A 248 1.30 13.30 -8.91
C THR A 248 1.74 12.51 -7.68
N PHE A 249 2.98 12.70 -7.23
CA PHE A 249 3.39 12.30 -5.88
C PHE A 249 2.83 13.25 -4.83
N GLY A 250 2.37 12.70 -3.70
CA GLY A 250 1.82 13.47 -2.59
C GLY A 250 0.30 13.36 -2.45
N ALA A 251 -0.26 14.12 -1.51
CA ALA A 251 -1.67 14.08 -1.19
C ALA A 251 -2.51 14.41 -2.43
N THR A 252 -3.38 13.49 -2.84
CA THR A 252 -4.40 13.81 -3.85
C THR A 252 -5.29 14.90 -3.25
N VAL A 253 -5.50 15.98 -4.00
CA VAL A 253 -6.30 17.12 -3.53
C VAL A 253 -7.75 16.68 -3.46
N THR A 254 -8.16 16.20 -2.29
CA THR A 254 -9.56 15.96 -1.95
C THR A 254 -10.17 17.30 -1.57
N ALA A 255 -10.85 17.95 -2.52
CA ALA A 255 -11.46 19.25 -2.31
C ALA A 255 -12.99 19.16 -2.30
N SER A 256 -13.61 19.86 -1.36
CA SER A 256 -15.06 19.96 -1.24
C SER A 256 -15.71 20.92 -2.25
N LEU A 257 -14.89 21.71 -2.97
CA LEU A 257 -15.33 22.61 -4.03
C LEU A 257 -15.09 21.96 -5.41
N PRO A 258 -16.15 21.65 -6.19
CA PRO A 258 -16.03 21.02 -7.52
C PRO A 258 -15.17 21.82 -8.51
N GLY A 259 -15.13 23.15 -8.37
CA GLY A 259 -14.41 24.06 -9.27
C GLY A 259 -12.88 23.94 -9.21
N LEU A 260 -12.30 23.51 -8.08
CA LEU A 260 -10.86 23.30 -7.96
C LEU A 260 -10.41 21.94 -8.51
N VAL A 261 -11.35 20.97 -8.63
CA VAL A 261 -11.10 19.60 -9.09
C VAL A 261 -11.37 19.45 -10.59
N SER A 262 -12.32 20.21 -11.13
CA SER A 262 -12.68 20.20 -12.55
C SER A 262 -11.56 20.69 -13.48
N GLY A 263 -10.69 21.59 -13.00
CA GLY A 263 -9.56 22.11 -13.78
C GLY A 263 -8.53 21.04 -14.15
N GLN A 264 -8.35 20.02 -13.30
CA GLN A 264 -7.42 18.91 -13.57
C GLN A 264 -8.02 17.89 -14.54
N ALA A 265 -9.31 17.56 -14.40
CA ALA A 265 -10.01 16.69 -15.35
C ALA A 265 -10.07 17.29 -16.77
N ARG A 266 -10.19 18.63 -16.89
CA ARG A 266 -10.14 19.32 -18.19
C ARG A 266 -8.77 19.24 -18.89
N ARG A 267 -7.67 19.13 -18.14
CA ARG A 267 -6.31 19.00 -18.72
C ARG A 267 -6.04 17.60 -19.28
N TYR A 268 -6.78 16.60 -18.79
CA TYR A 268 -6.58 15.20 -19.09
C TYR A 268 -7.87 14.61 -19.66
N ALA A 269 -8.18 14.93 -20.92
CA ALA A 269 -9.39 14.44 -21.58
C ALA A 269 -9.26 12.94 -21.90
N GLU A 270 -10.39 12.22 -21.88
CA GLU A 270 -10.44 10.81 -22.27
C GLU A 270 -9.88 10.61 -23.68
N GLY A 271 -9.06 9.57 -23.85
CA GLY A 271 -8.40 9.27 -25.11
C GLY A 271 -7.17 10.13 -25.45
N SER A 272 -6.82 11.14 -24.65
CA SER A 272 -5.59 11.91 -24.87
C SER A 272 -4.33 11.04 -24.64
N LYS A 273 -3.28 11.34 -25.41
CA LYS A 273 -1.96 10.73 -25.23
C LYS A 273 -1.22 11.50 -24.15
N VAL A 274 -0.62 10.78 -23.22
CA VAL A 274 0.14 11.35 -22.10
C VAL A 274 1.47 10.66 -21.95
N ASP A 275 2.47 11.41 -21.53
CA ASP A 275 3.76 10.87 -21.14
C ASP A 275 3.66 10.30 -19.73
N VAL A 276 3.88 8.99 -19.61
CA VAL A 276 3.78 8.25 -18.36
C VAL A 276 5.18 7.94 -17.87
N HIS A 277 5.51 8.40 -16.67
CA HIS A 277 6.74 8.05 -15.99
C HIS A 277 6.50 6.82 -15.13
N TYR A 278 7.24 5.74 -15.35
CA TYR A 278 7.06 4.47 -14.63
C TYR A 278 8.33 4.05 -13.90
N ASP A 279 8.17 3.39 -12.76
CA ASP A 279 9.29 2.79 -12.03
C ASP A 279 9.81 1.55 -12.79
N PRO A 280 11.08 1.53 -13.26
CA PRO A 280 11.62 0.39 -13.99
C PRO A 280 11.75 -0.87 -13.13
N ALA A 281 11.93 -0.73 -11.82
CA ALA A 281 11.95 -1.85 -10.88
C ALA A 281 10.53 -2.36 -10.60
N ASN A 282 9.52 -1.50 -10.72
CA ASN A 282 8.12 -1.86 -10.52
C ASN A 282 7.19 -1.16 -11.53
N PRO A 283 7.00 -1.74 -12.73
CA PRO A 283 6.18 -1.13 -13.78
C PRO A 283 4.70 -0.96 -13.43
N GLY A 284 4.21 -1.48 -12.28
CA GLY A 284 2.86 -1.20 -11.79
C GLY A 284 2.74 0.17 -11.09
N SER A 285 3.86 0.82 -10.80
CA SER A 285 3.92 2.16 -10.21
C SER A 285 4.26 3.19 -11.27
N ALA A 286 3.31 4.05 -11.60
CA ALA A 286 3.51 5.16 -12.54
C ALA A 286 2.89 6.46 -12.05
N VAL A 287 3.41 7.56 -12.59
CA VAL A 287 2.88 8.91 -12.42
C VAL A 287 2.90 9.69 -13.73
N LEU A 288 2.01 10.67 -13.86
CA LEU A 288 2.00 11.61 -14.99
C LEU A 288 2.89 12.82 -14.73
N GLU A 289 2.97 13.27 -13.48
CA GLU A 289 3.78 14.43 -13.09
C GLU A 289 4.74 14.04 -11.95
N CYS A 290 6.04 14.10 -12.22
CA CYS A 290 7.11 13.88 -11.23
C CYS A 290 7.31 15.08 -10.28
N ARG A 291 6.22 15.65 -9.76
CA ARG A 291 6.26 16.78 -8.82
C ARG A 291 5.51 16.45 -7.54
N VAL A 292 6.11 16.75 -6.39
CA VAL A 292 5.42 16.71 -5.09
C VAL A 292 4.73 18.03 -4.85
N ARG A 293 3.40 18.03 -4.86
CA ARG A 293 2.60 19.19 -4.44
C ARG A 293 2.45 19.21 -2.92
N GLY A 294 2.53 20.39 -2.33
CA GLY A 294 2.26 20.59 -0.89
C GLY A 294 3.42 20.21 0.04
N LEU A 295 4.63 19.97 -0.48
CA LEU A 295 5.80 19.67 0.35
C LEU A 295 6.03 20.75 1.41
N TRP A 296 5.89 22.03 1.04
CA TRP A 296 6.02 23.19 1.94
C TRP A 296 5.11 23.13 3.18
N LEU A 297 3.89 22.61 3.06
CA LEU A 297 2.97 22.45 4.19
C LEU A 297 3.48 21.44 5.23
N LEU A 298 4.16 20.38 4.79
CA LEU A 298 4.78 19.41 5.69
C LEU A 298 5.92 20.06 6.48
N TRP A 299 6.74 20.90 5.82
CA TRP A 299 7.81 21.64 6.48
C TRP A 299 7.25 22.66 7.50
N THR A 300 6.21 23.42 7.14
CA THR A 300 5.60 24.40 8.06
C THR A 300 4.95 23.72 9.27
N CYS A 301 4.25 22.60 9.07
CA CYS A 301 3.68 21.84 10.17
C CYS A 301 4.77 21.27 11.08
N SER A 302 5.83 20.70 10.52
CA SER A 302 6.96 20.18 11.29
C SER A 302 7.59 21.26 12.17
N VAL A 303 7.85 22.46 11.62
CA VAL A 303 8.38 23.60 12.38
C VAL A 303 7.42 24.05 13.48
N GLY A 304 6.12 24.09 13.21
CA GLY A 304 5.10 24.43 14.22
C GLY A 304 5.05 23.43 15.39
N PHE A 305 5.14 22.13 15.10
CA PHE A 305 5.17 21.08 16.11
C PHE A 305 6.46 21.13 16.96
N LEU A 306 7.61 21.34 16.33
CA LEU A 306 8.90 21.46 17.02
C LEU A 306 8.97 22.74 17.87
N GLY A 307 8.46 23.86 17.37
CA GLY A 307 8.37 25.12 18.12
C GLY A 307 7.39 25.03 19.31
N GLY A 308 6.24 24.39 19.12
CA GLY A 308 5.29 24.11 20.20
C GLY A 308 5.88 23.23 21.30
N ALA A 309 6.69 22.22 20.93
CA ALA A 309 7.40 21.39 21.89
C ALA A 309 8.40 22.22 22.74
N ALA A 310 9.15 23.12 22.10
CA ALA A 310 10.11 23.98 22.80
C ALA A 310 9.43 24.98 23.77
N LEU A 311 8.32 25.60 23.35
CA LEU A 311 7.53 26.52 24.18
C LEU A 311 6.90 25.83 25.39
N LEU A 312 6.40 24.60 25.23
CA LEU A 312 5.79 23.85 26.33
C LEU A 312 6.78 23.50 27.44
N VAL A 313 8.05 23.31 27.07
CA VAL A 313 9.16 23.01 27.98
C VAL A 313 9.80 24.28 28.55
N GLY A 314 9.53 25.45 27.95
CA GLY A 314 10.08 26.74 28.39
C GLY A 314 11.51 27.00 27.90
N LEU A 315 11.89 26.38 26.78
CA LEU A 315 13.21 26.52 26.14
C LEU A 315 13.30 27.77 25.24
N VAL A 316 12.15 28.39 24.95
CA VAL A 316 11.95 29.61 24.13
C VAL A 316 10.90 30.47 24.81
#